data_AF-A0A3E3K191-F1
#
_entry.id   AF-A0A3E3K191-F1
#
_cell.length_a   1.000
_cell.length_b   1.000
_cell.length_c   1.000
_cell.angle_alpha   90.00
_cell.angle_beta   90.00
_cell.angle_gamma   90.00
#
_symmetry.space_group_name_H-M   'P 1'
#
loop_
_entity.id
_entity.type
_entity.pdbx_description
1 polymer ?
#
loop_
_entity_poly.entity_id
_entity_poly.type
_entity_poly.pdbx_seq_one_letter_code
_entity_poly.pdbx_strand_id
1 'polypeptide(L)'
;MYIHQATKKAVKENKMMYRKNVMQIHGKIIIGILPTDSYVTCLIAKIKDGKVVDIMSHWNPTRDDLVAKDWELMDRPLQKEWPEDKLNRFEIFNT
;
A
#
# COMPACT_ATOMS: atom_id res chain seq x y z
N MET A 1 -6.25 -1.87 -13.36
CA MET A 1 -7.49 -2.50 -12.83
C MET A 1 -8.34 -1.45 -12.12
N TYR A 2 -9.62 -1.72 -11.87
CA TYR A 2 -10.42 -0.94 -10.91
C TYR A 2 -9.99 -1.25 -9.47
N ILE A 3 -10.25 -0.33 -8.53
CA ILE A 3 -9.83 -0.46 -7.13
C ILE A 3 -10.28 -1.78 -6.49
N HIS A 4 -11.56 -2.13 -6.60
CA HIS A 4 -12.11 -3.35 -6.00
C HIS A 4 -11.50 -4.65 -6.59
N GLN A 5 -11.08 -4.63 -7.86
CA GLN A 5 -10.40 -5.75 -8.49
C GLN A 5 -8.97 -5.88 -7.97
N ALA A 6 -8.27 -4.75 -7.88
CA ALA A 6 -6.92 -4.70 -7.33
C ALA A 6 -6.90 -5.14 -5.86
N THR A 7 -7.86 -4.69 -5.04
CA THR A 7 -8.00 -5.10 -3.64
C THR A 7 -8.18 -6.62 -3.51
N LYS A 8 -9.13 -7.21 -4.24
CA LYS A 8 -9.36 -8.68 -4.20
C LYS A 8 -8.12 -9.47 -4.60
N LYS A 9 -7.42 -9.01 -5.65
CA LYS A 9 -6.23 -9.68 -6.16
C LYS A 9 -5.02 -9.51 -5.23
N ALA A 10 -4.85 -8.32 -4.66
CA ALA A 10 -3.82 -7.99 -3.68
C ALA A 10 -3.91 -8.89 -2.44
N VAL A 11 -5.11 -9.02 -1.86
CA VAL A 11 -5.34 -9.91 -0.70
C VAL A 11 -5.02 -11.37 -1.06
N LYS A 12 -5.53 -11.85 -2.21
CA LYS A 12 -5.29 -13.23 -2.66
C LYS A 12 -3.81 -13.54 -2.91
N GLU A 13 -3.06 -12.59 -3.46
CA GLU A 13 -1.65 -12.76 -3.82
C GLU A 13 -0.68 -12.28 -2.73
N ASN A 14 -1.18 -11.82 -1.58
CA ASN A 14 -0.40 -11.17 -0.52
C ASN A 14 0.51 -10.04 -1.06
N LYS A 15 -0.09 -9.18 -1.89
CA LYS A 15 0.58 -8.07 -2.58
C LYS A 15 0.06 -6.72 -2.12
N MET A 16 0.81 -5.69 -2.47
CA MET A 16 0.39 -4.30 -2.34
C MET A 16 -0.20 -3.82 -3.66
N MET A 17 -1.08 -2.82 -3.63
CA MET A 17 -1.63 -2.18 -4.82
C MET A 17 -1.15 -0.73 -4.93
N TYR A 18 -0.99 -0.22 -6.15
CA TYR A 18 -0.53 1.14 -6.39
C TYR A 18 -1.18 1.72 -7.64
N ARG A 19 -1.19 3.06 -7.75
CA ARG A 19 -1.66 3.80 -8.93
C ARG A 19 -0.51 4.01 -9.90
N LYS A 20 -0.57 3.37 -11.08
CA LYS A 20 0.48 3.49 -12.11
C LYS A 20 0.71 4.92 -12.58
N ASN A 21 -0.36 5.68 -12.78
CA ASN A 21 -0.23 7.06 -13.28
C ASN A 21 0.39 7.98 -12.22
N VAL A 22 0.09 7.75 -10.94
CA VAL A 22 0.69 8.50 -9.81
C VAL A 22 2.19 8.19 -9.72
N MET A 23 2.59 6.93 -9.86
CA MET A 23 4.00 6.54 -9.91
C MET A 23 4.75 7.25 -11.04
N GLN A 24 4.18 7.30 -12.25
CA GLN A 24 4.81 7.93 -13.41
C GLN A 24 5.07 9.44 -13.20
N ILE A 25 4.17 10.12 -12.48
CA ILE A 25 4.31 11.55 -12.15
C ILE A 25 5.45 11.79 -11.16
N HIS A 26 5.58 10.92 -10.15
CA HIS A 26 6.54 11.10 -9.06
C HIS A 26 7.89 10.37 -9.28
N GLY A 27 8.00 9.57 -10.34
CA GLY A 27 9.21 8.92 -10.88
C GLY A 27 9.86 7.91 -9.94
N LYS A 28 10.39 8.40 -8.81
CA LYS A 28 11.13 7.63 -7.80
C LYS A 28 10.32 7.30 -6.55
N ILE A 29 9.13 7.88 -6.40
CA ILE A 29 8.25 7.65 -5.26
C ILE A 29 7.04 6.83 -5.69
N ILE A 30 6.84 5.70 -5.03
CA ILE A 30 5.65 4.88 -5.16
C ILE A 30 4.84 5.02 -3.87
N ILE A 31 3.55 5.28 -4.01
CA ILE A 31 2.58 5.20 -2.93
C ILE A 31 1.86 3.87 -3.07
N GLY A 32 2.26 2.91 -2.23
CA GLY A 32 1.67 1.60 -2.17
C GLY A 32 0.59 1.55 -1.08
N ILE A 33 -0.50 0.86 -1.39
CA ILE A 33 -1.61 0.62 -0.48
C ILE A 33 -1.65 -0.87 -0.17
N LEU A 34 -1.54 -1.22 1.12
CA LEU A 34 -1.72 -2.57 1.59
C LEU A 34 -3.14 -2.74 2.13
N PRO A 35 -4.01 -3.50 1.44
CA PRO A 35 -5.30 -3.88 1.98
C PRO A 35 -5.12 -4.74 3.23
N THR A 36 -5.90 -4.44 4.27
CA THR A 36 -5.96 -5.19 5.52
C THR A 36 -7.38 -5.71 5.70
N ASP A 37 -7.51 -6.85 6.38
CA ASP A 37 -8.77 -7.49 6.77
C ASP A 37 -9.06 -7.34 8.28
N SER A 38 -8.14 -6.72 9.04
CA SER A 38 -8.35 -6.37 10.44
C SER A 38 -9.17 -5.08 10.60
N TYR A 39 -9.53 -4.75 11.84
CA TYR A 39 -10.17 -3.46 12.16
C TYR A 39 -9.25 -2.25 11.92
N VAL A 40 -7.97 -2.48 11.62
CA VAL A 40 -7.08 -1.43 11.14
C VAL A 40 -7.40 -1.16 9.68
N THR A 41 -7.62 0.11 9.38
CA THR A 41 -7.70 0.62 8.01
C THR A 41 -6.51 0.21 7.15
N CYS A 42 -6.68 0.19 5.83
CA CYS A 42 -5.61 -0.12 4.88
C CYS A 42 -4.36 0.74 5.15
N LEU A 43 -3.17 0.16 4.99
CA LEU A 43 -1.91 0.86 5.22
C LEU A 43 -1.42 1.55 3.95
N ILE A 44 -0.72 2.67 4.12
CA ILE A 44 -0.02 3.39 3.07
C ILE A 44 1.49 3.21 3.28
N ALA A 45 2.20 2.73 2.28
CA ALA A 45 3.65 2.70 2.24
C ALA A 45 4.17 3.72 1.23
N LYS A 46 5.08 4.59 1.66
CA LYS A 46 5.86 5.45 0.78
C LYS A 46 7.18 4.75 0.48
N ILE A 47 7.39 4.42 -0.78
CA ILE A 47 8.60 3.76 -1.26
C ILE A 47 9.38 4.74 -2.10
N LYS A 48 10.65 4.96 -1.78
CA LYS A 48 11.57 5.83 -2.52
C LYS A 48 12.82 5.05 -2.88
N ASP A 49 13.18 5.04 -4.16
CA ASP A 49 14.37 4.34 -4.67
C ASP A 49 14.41 2.85 -4.23
N GLY A 50 13.25 2.18 -4.27
CA GLY A 50 13.09 0.77 -3.90
C GLY A 50 13.06 0.48 -2.39
N LYS A 51 13.21 1.50 -1.53
CA LYS A 51 13.17 1.35 -0.07
C LYS A 51 11.91 1.95 0.52
N VAL A 52 11.34 1.28 1.52
CA VAL A 52 10.26 1.86 2.32
C VAL A 52 10.83 2.98 3.18
N VAL A 53 10.34 4.20 3.00
CA VAL A 53 10.78 5.37 3.78
C VAL A 53 9.74 5.81 4.80
N ASP A 54 8.48 5.39 4.64
CA ASP A 54 7.42 5.66 5.62
C ASP A 54 6.28 4.66 5.47
N ILE A 55 5.60 4.39 6.59
CA ILE A 55 4.35 3.64 6.64
C ILE A 55 3.38 4.35 7.57
N MET A 56 2.19 4.59 7.05
CA MET A 56 1.08 5.20 7.75
C MET A 56 -0.11 4.26 7.77
N SER A 57 -0.87 4.29 8.85
CA SER A 57 -2.22 3.71 8.90
C SER A 57 -3.23 4.69 8.31
N HIS A 58 -4.45 4.23 8.03
CA HIS A 58 -5.58 5.07 7.61
C HIS A 58 -5.51 5.62 6.20
N TRP A 59 -5.32 4.72 5.21
CA TRP A 59 -5.60 5.11 3.84
C TRP A 59 -7.07 5.46 3.63
N ASN A 60 -7.30 6.73 3.27
CA ASN A 60 -8.60 7.23 2.83
C ASN A 60 -8.50 7.50 1.32
N PRO A 61 -9.21 6.73 0.46
CA PRO A 61 -9.14 6.93 -0.97
C PRO A 61 -9.72 8.29 -1.36
N THR A 62 -9.06 8.98 -2.30
CA THR A 62 -9.62 10.18 -2.92
C THR A 62 -10.73 9.81 -3.91
N ARG A 63 -11.53 10.78 -4.36
CA ARG A 63 -12.49 10.57 -5.46
C ARG A 63 -11.81 9.93 -6.68
N ASP A 64 -10.63 10.41 -7.03
CA ASP A 64 -9.89 9.97 -8.22
C ASP A 64 -9.34 8.55 -8.05
N ASP A 65 -9.09 8.10 -6.81
CA ASP A 65 -8.72 6.71 -6.49
C ASP A 65 -9.89 5.75 -6.70
N LEU A 66 -11.10 6.16 -6.31
CA LEU A 66 -12.31 5.34 -6.40
C LEU A 66 -12.70 5.02 -7.84
N VAL A 67 -12.50 5.97 -8.77
CA VAL A 67 -12.89 5.82 -10.19
C VAL A 67 -11.74 5.39 -11.12
N ALA A 68 -10.54 5.23 -10.57
CA ALA A 68 -9.34 4.87 -11.30
C ALA A 68 -9.40 3.49 -11.96
N LYS A 69 -8.69 3.36 -13.08
CA LYS A 69 -8.55 2.11 -13.86
C LYS A 69 -7.10 1.64 -14.00
N ASP A 70 -6.17 2.38 -13.44
CA ASP A 70 -4.71 2.19 -13.50
C ASP A 70 -4.13 1.60 -12.21
N TRP A 71 -4.95 0.90 -11.42
CA TRP A 71 -4.44 0.12 -10.29
C TRP A 71 -3.64 -1.09 -10.77
N GLU A 72 -2.44 -1.25 -10.25
CA GLU A 72 -1.55 -2.40 -10.47
C GLU A 72 -1.07 -2.98 -9.13
N LEU A 73 -0.43 -4.14 -9.17
CA LEU A 73 0.11 -4.81 -7.99
C LEU A 73 1.62 -4.77 -7.99
N MET A 74 2.19 -4.78 -6.79
CA MET A 74 3.62 -4.94 -6.57
C MET A 74 3.85 -5.80 -5.33
N ASP A 75 5.05 -6.34 -5.20
CA ASP A 75 5.41 -7.12 -4.04
C ASP A 75 5.37 -6.26 -2.77
N ARG A 76 4.90 -6.87 -1.69
CA ARG A 76 4.84 -6.24 -0.39
C ARG A 76 6.26 -6.15 0.18
N PRO A 77 6.71 -4.98 0.68
CA PRO A 77 7.99 -4.89 1.36
C PRO A 77 7.98 -5.73 2.65
N LEU A 78 9.08 -6.43 2.91
CA LEU A 78 9.19 -7.28 4.10
C LEU A 78 9.17 -6.41 5.35
N GLN A 79 8.56 -6.87 6.44
CA GLN A 79 8.48 -6.08 7.68
C GLN A 79 9.86 -5.61 8.18
N LYS A 80 10.90 -6.44 8.05
CA LYS A 80 12.30 -6.07 8.37
C LYS A 80 12.85 -4.88 7.59
N GLU A 81 12.18 -4.47 6.50
CA GLU A 81 12.54 -3.33 5.66
C GLU A 81 11.78 -2.06 6.07
N TRP A 82 10.88 -2.16 7.04
CA TRP A 82 10.09 -1.03 7.54
C TRP A 82 10.94 -0.18 8.49
N PRO A 83 10.67 1.14 8.59
CA PRO A 83 11.34 1.98 9.57
C PRO A 83 11.18 1.43 11.00
N GLU A 84 12.26 1.44 11.78
CA GLU A 84 12.30 0.79 13.11
C GLU A 84 11.21 1.31 14.06
N ASP A 85 10.90 2.62 14.00
CA ASP A 85 9.85 3.27 14.80
C ASP A 85 8.42 2.80 14.45
N LYS A 86 8.27 2.06 13.34
CA LYS A 86 6.99 1.53 12.87
C LYS A 86 6.80 0.04 13.17
N LEU A 87 7.87 -0.72 13.42
CA LEU A 87 7.80 -2.17 13.68
C LEU A 87 6.88 -2.49 14.87
N ASN A 88 7.02 -1.77 15.98
CA ASN A 88 6.25 -2.01 17.21
C ASN A 88 4.76 -1.62 17.14
N ARG A 89 4.34 -0.87 16.10
CA ARG A 89 2.96 -0.34 16.02
C ARG A 89 1.98 -1.31 15.35
N PHE A 90 2.49 -2.35 14.68
CA PHE A 90 1.70 -3.28 13.88
C PHE A 90 1.64 -4.71 14.43
N GLU A 91 2.42 -5.04 15.46
CA GLU A 91 2.33 -6.34 16.15
C GLU A 91 1.01 -6.52 16.92
N ILE A 92 0.34 -5.43 17.29
CA ILE A 92 -0.88 -5.44 18.12
C ILE A 92 -2.14 -5.84 17.31
N PHE A 93 -2.07 -5.85 15.98
CA PHE A 93 -3.24 -6.04 15.11
C PHE A 93 -3.18 -7.30 14.24
N ASN A 94 -2.17 -8.15 14.44
CA ASN A 94 -2.02 -9.44 13.77
C ASN A 94 -2.26 -10.63 14.73
N THR A 95 -2.81 -10.37 15.94
CA THR A 95 -3.32 -11.39 16.87
C THR A 95 -4.82 -11.56 16.74
#